data_AF-A0A7V9D3R8-F1
#
_entry.id   AF-A0A7V9D3R8-F1
#
_cell.length_a   1.000
_cell.length_b   1.000
_cell.length_c   1.000
_cell.angle_alpha   90.00
_cell.angle_beta   90.00
_cell.angle_gamma   90.00
#
_symmetry.space_group_name_H-M   'P 1'
#
loop_
_entity.id
_entity.type
_entity.pdbx_description
1 polymer ?
#
loop_
_entity_poly.entity_id
_entity_poly.type
_entity_poly.pdbx_seq_one_letter_code
_entity_poly.pdbx_strand_id
1 'polypeptide(L)'
;MAKYVVIASSNGTVGMRAAAVVLASGGSALDAVEAGCRLVESNPEDHSVGLGGLPNLVGEVELDASITDGRTRATGAVAALKGYEHPISVARRVMERTPHVLLAGEGAARFAAEMGFEPAELLTPEAQAEWEGKLRDE
;
A
#
# COMPACT_ATOMS: atom_id res chain seq x y z
N MET A 1 -2.45 -27.30 16.99
CA MET A 1 -1.54 -26.32 16.35
C MET A 1 -2.37 -25.22 15.70
N ALA A 2 -1.91 -23.98 15.73
CA ALA A 2 -2.55 -22.90 14.98
C ALA A 2 -2.47 -23.19 13.48
N LYS A 3 -3.58 -23.07 12.75
CA LYS A 3 -3.66 -23.34 11.31
C LYS A 3 -3.04 -22.23 10.45
N TYR A 4 -2.90 -21.04 11.02
CA TYR A 4 -2.30 -19.87 10.39
C TYR A 4 -1.77 -18.91 11.47
N VAL A 5 -0.88 -18.02 11.07
CA VAL A 5 -0.32 -16.94 11.88
C VAL A 5 -0.26 -15.69 11.00
N VAL A 6 -0.66 -14.55 11.53
CA VAL A 6 -0.50 -13.23 10.89
C VAL A 6 0.39 -12.38 11.80
N ILE A 7 1.43 -11.79 11.21
CA ILE A 7 2.38 -10.90 11.90
C ILE A 7 2.47 -9.62 11.06
N ALA A 8 2.44 -8.46 11.72
CA ALA A 8 2.60 -7.16 11.11
C ALA A 8 3.45 -6.24 12.01
N SER A 9 3.93 -5.12 11.47
CA SER A 9 4.46 -4.00 12.24
C SER A 9 3.38 -3.39 13.15
N SER A 10 3.78 -2.53 14.09
CA SER A 10 2.88 -1.94 15.09
C SER A 10 1.64 -1.27 14.49
N ASN A 11 1.80 -0.52 13.40
CA ASN A 11 0.71 0.16 12.71
C ASN A 11 -0.20 -0.80 11.91
N GLY A 12 0.27 -2.01 11.60
CA GLY A 12 -0.52 -3.04 10.90
C GLY A 12 -1.66 -3.65 11.72
N THR A 13 -1.80 -3.29 13.00
CA THR A 13 -2.83 -3.81 13.92
C THR A 13 -4.25 -3.68 13.35
N VAL A 14 -4.55 -2.57 12.65
CA VAL A 14 -5.87 -2.32 12.03
C VAL A 14 -6.23 -3.36 10.96
N GLY A 15 -5.21 -3.90 10.27
CA GLY A 15 -5.38 -4.89 9.20
C GLY A 15 -5.36 -6.35 9.66
N MET A 16 -4.82 -6.64 10.86
CA MET A 16 -4.59 -8.02 11.31
C MET A 16 -5.85 -8.86 11.37
N ARG A 17 -6.98 -8.28 11.82
CA ARG A 17 -8.25 -9.01 11.91
C ARG A 17 -8.77 -9.40 10.53
N ALA A 18 -8.70 -8.51 9.55
CA ALA A 18 -9.14 -8.79 8.19
C ALA A 18 -8.28 -9.89 7.55
N ALA A 19 -6.96 -9.80 7.69
CA ALA A 19 -6.04 -10.84 7.23
C ALA A 19 -6.33 -12.22 7.86
N ALA A 20 -6.58 -12.26 9.18
CA ALA A 20 -6.93 -13.49 9.88
C ALA A 20 -8.27 -14.07 9.41
N VAL A 21 -9.27 -13.23 9.12
CA VAL A 21 -10.57 -13.67 8.56
C VAL A 21 -10.39 -14.32 7.20
N VAL A 22 -9.60 -13.72 6.30
CA VAL A 22 -9.30 -14.31 4.98
C VAL A 22 -8.72 -15.71 5.12
N LEU A 23 -7.73 -15.90 6.00
CA LEU A 23 -7.11 -17.20 6.25
C LEU A 23 -8.08 -18.20 6.91
N ALA A 24 -8.89 -17.74 7.87
CA ALA A 24 -9.90 -18.57 8.53
C ALA A 24 -10.96 -19.10 7.55
N SER A 25 -11.28 -18.31 6.51
CA SER A 25 -12.20 -18.66 5.44
C SER A 25 -11.56 -19.50 4.32
N GLY A 26 -10.28 -19.87 4.42
CA GLY A 26 -9.57 -20.67 3.43
C GLY A 26 -9.01 -19.88 2.25
N GLY A 27 -8.94 -18.56 2.33
CA GLY A 27 -8.26 -17.70 1.37
C GLY A 27 -6.74 -17.88 1.40
N SER A 28 -6.05 -17.35 0.38
CA SER A 28 -4.60 -17.49 0.28
C SER A 28 -3.86 -16.51 1.21
N ALA A 29 -2.59 -16.80 1.50
CA ALA A 29 -1.72 -15.88 2.23
C ALA A 29 -1.55 -14.54 1.50
N LEU A 30 -1.55 -14.53 0.16
CA LEU A 30 -1.51 -13.32 -0.65
C LEU A 30 -2.76 -12.46 -0.44
N ASP A 31 -3.94 -13.07 -0.49
CA ASP A 31 -5.20 -12.35 -0.27
C ASP A 31 -5.28 -11.78 1.15
N ALA A 32 -4.76 -12.52 2.13
CA ALA A 32 -4.75 -12.11 3.52
C ALA A 32 -3.86 -10.88 3.77
N VAL A 33 -2.63 -10.88 3.24
CA VAL A 33 -1.71 -9.74 3.42
C VAL A 33 -2.19 -8.51 2.65
N GLU A 34 -2.71 -8.68 1.43
CA GLU A 34 -3.29 -7.56 0.67
C GLU A 34 -4.47 -6.94 1.42
N ALA A 35 -5.41 -7.75 1.91
CA ALA A 35 -6.56 -7.26 2.67
C ALA A 35 -6.14 -6.52 3.96
N GLY A 36 -5.11 -7.01 4.64
CA GLY A 36 -4.55 -6.36 5.82
C GLY A 36 -3.90 -5.01 5.49
N CYS A 37 -3.02 -4.97 4.48
CA CYS A 37 -2.33 -3.76 4.05
C CYS A 37 -3.30 -2.67 3.59
N ARG A 38 -4.33 -3.02 2.82
CA ARG A 38 -5.34 -2.06 2.34
C ARG A 38 -6.05 -1.30 3.46
N LEU A 39 -6.23 -1.92 4.62
CA LEU A 39 -6.83 -1.24 5.78
C LEU A 39 -5.87 -0.27 6.47
N VAL A 40 -4.56 -0.52 6.39
CA VAL A 40 -3.54 0.42 6.86
C VAL A 40 -3.45 1.59 5.89
N GLU A 41 -3.43 1.31 4.58
CA GLU A 41 -3.39 2.32 3.52
C GLU A 41 -4.61 3.26 3.52
N SER A 42 -5.78 2.78 3.94
CA SER A 42 -6.99 3.60 4.09
C SER A 42 -7.15 4.23 5.48
N ASN A 43 -6.17 4.11 6.38
CA ASN A 43 -6.28 4.66 7.72
C ASN A 43 -5.73 6.10 7.76
N PRO A 44 -6.59 7.14 7.79
CA PRO A 44 -6.13 8.54 7.76
C PRO A 44 -5.33 8.94 9.01
N GLU A 45 -5.44 8.18 10.10
CA GLU A 45 -4.69 8.38 11.34
C GLU A 45 -3.24 7.86 11.24
N ASP A 46 -2.87 7.16 10.16
CA ASP A 46 -1.50 6.69 9.91
C ASP A 46 -0.81 7.56 8.86
N HIS A 47 -0.04 8.54 9.32
CA HIS A 47 0.73 9.43 8.45
C HIS A 47 1.97 8.80 7.80
N SER A 48 2.16 7.47 7.92
CA SER A 48 3.28 6.74 7.31
C SER A 48 2.89 5.80 6.16
N VAL A 49 1.60 5.58 5.91
CA VAL A 49 1.14 4.61 4.89
C VAL A 49 -0.11 5.12 4.17
N GLY A 50 -0.09 5.16 2.83
CA GLY A 50 -1.29 5.38 2.03
C GLY A 50 -1.90 6.78 2.16
N LEU A 51 -3.23 6.82 2.31
CA LEU A 51 -4.02 8.05 2.49
C LEU A 51 -3.57 8.80 3.75
N GLY A 52 -3.25 10.09 3.59
CA GLY A 52 -2.76 10.91 4.69
C GLY A 52 -1.28 10.69 5.01
N GLY A 53 -0.55 9.88 4.23
CA GLY A 53 0.90 9.80 4.32
C GLY A 53 1.57 11.16 4.16
N LEU A 54 2.60 11.46 4.96
CA LEU A 54 3.33 12.72 4.82
C LEU A 54 4.00 12.82 3.44
N PRO A 55 3.88 13.96 2.76
CA PRO A 55 4.44 14.13 1.43
C PRO A 55 5.97 14.28 1.47
N ASN A 56 6.58 14.19 0.27
CA ASN A 56 7.98 14.47 0.04
C ASN A 56 8.31 15.99 0.18
N LEU A 57 9.57 16.37 -0.09
CA LEU A 57 10.05 17.76 0.05
C LEU A 57 9.27 18.80 -0.76
N VAL A 58 8.59 18.39 -1.84
CA VAL A 58 7.82 19.28 -2.72
C VAL A 58 6.31 19.16 -2.51
N GLY A 59 5.87 18.50 -1.43
CA GLY A 59 4.46 18.40 -1.07
C GLY A 59 3.70 17.31 -1.85
N GLU A 60 4.39 16.36 -2.48
CA GLU A 60 3.77 15.26 -3.19
C GLU A 60 3.78 13.97 -2.37
N VAL A 61 2.62 13.30 -2.25
CA VAL A 61 2.52 11.98 -1.63
C VAL A 61 2.94 10.91 -2.63
N GLU A 62 4.04 10.23 -2.33
CA GLU A 62 4.64 9.16 -3.11
C GLU A 62 4.66 7.88 -2.28
N LEU A 63 4.06 6.82 -2.81
CA LEU A 63 3.87 5.57 -2.09
C LEU A 63 4.69 4.43 -2.71
N ASP A 64 5.26 3.61 -1.83
CA ASP A 64 6.00 2.41 -2.18
C ASP A 64 5.29 1.17 -1.61
N ALA A 65 5.21 0.10 -2.39
CA ALA A 65 4.70 -1.18 -1.90
C ALA A 65 5.29 -2.36 -2.67
N SER A 66 5.35 -3.52 -2.02
CA SER A 66 5.71 -4.78 -2.66
C SER A 66 4.96 -5.95 -2.05
N ILE A 67 4.74 -7.00 -2.84
CA ILE A 67 4.07 -8.22 -2.43
C ILE A 67 4.71 -9.43 -3.11
N THR A 68 4.83 -10.55 -2.39
CA THR A 68 5.48 -11.78 -2.86
C THR A 68 4.67 -13.02 -2.50
N ASP A 69 4.42 -13.91 -3.46
CA ASP A 69 3.97 -15.29 -3.17
C ASP A 69 5.19 -16.13 -2.76
N GLY A 70 5.27 -16.50 -1.48
CA GLY A 70 6.37 -17.33 -0.96
C GLY A 70 6.50 -18.71 -1.60
N ARG A 71 5.45 -19.24 -2.24
CA ARG A 71 5.48 -20.58 -2.89
C ARG A 71 6.14 -20.52 -4.25
N THR A 72 5.81 -19.50 -5.05
CA THR A 72 6.26 -19.36 -6.44
C THR A 72 7.41 -18.39 -6.62
N ARG A 73 7.66 -17.54 -5.60
CA ARG A 73 8.57 -16.38 -5.64
C ARG A 73 8.13 -15.28 -6.61
N ALA A 74 6.91 -15.38 -7.16
CA ALA A 74 6.33 -14.28 -7.92
C ALA A 74 6.27 -13.04 -7.02
N THR A 75 6.75 -11.92 -7.52
CA THR A 75 6.85 -10.66 -6.78
C THR A 75 6.41 -9.52 -7.68
N GLY A 76 5.72 -8.55 -7.08
CA GLY A 76 5.38 -7.30 -7.73
C GLY A 76 5.58 -6.15 -6.77
N ALA A 77 5.94 -5.00 -7.31
CA ALA A 77 6.28 -3.81 -6.55
C ALA A 77 5.98 -2.54 -7.34
N VAL A 78 5.70 -1.47 -6.60
CA VAL A 78 5.62 -0.10 -7.08
C VAL A 78 6.50 0.79 -6.22
N ALA A 79 7.11 1.81 -6.82
CA ALA A 79 7.85 2.84 -6.12
C ALA A 79 7.46 4.23 -6.62
N ALA A 80 7.48 5.24 -5.74
CA ALA A 80 7.06 6.60 -6.04
C ALA A 80 5.69 6.67 -6.76
N LEU A 81 4.75 5.80 -6.39
CA LEU A 81 3.41 5.80 -6.96
C LEU A 81 2.63 6.99 -6.40
N LYS A 82 2.08 7.82 -7.29
CA LYS A 82 1.26 8.98 -6.94
C LYS A 82 -0.19 8.75 -7.35
N GLY A 83 -1.12 9.31 -6.57
CA GLY A 83 -2.53 9.44 -6.95
C GLY A 83 -3.36 8.15 -6.87
N TYR A 84 -2.88 7.11 -6.16
CA TYR A 84 -3.61 5.86 -5.96
C TYR A 84 -3.47 5.40 -4.51
N GLU A 85 -4.60 5.22 -3.84
CA GLU A 85 -4.65 4.94 -2.39
C GLU A 85 -4.03 3.59 -2.01
N HIS A 86 -4.08 2.60 -2.91
CA HIS A 86 -3.73 1.22 -2.61
C HIS A 86 -2.52 0.71 -3.38
N PRO A 87 -1.30 1.19 -3.08
CA PRO A 87 -0.08 0.75 -3.75
C PRO A 87 0.15 -0.76 -3.63
N ILE A 88 -0.27 -1.44 -2.55
CA ILE A 88 -0.12 -2.90 -2.41
C ILE A 88 -0.91 -3.67 -3.47
N SER A 89 -2.11 -3.19 -3.82
CA SER A 89 -2.95 -3.81 -4.85
C SER A 89 -2.39 -3.56 -6.24
N VAL A 90 -1.81 -2.37 -6.49
CA VAL A 90 -1.11 -2.08 -7.73
C VAL A 90 0.14 -2.96 -7.86
N ALA A 91 0.92 -3.11 -6.80
CA ALA A 91 2.07 -4.01 -6.73
C ALA A 91 1.67 -5.47 -7.04
N ARG A 92 0.57 -5.95 -6.45
CA ARG A 92 0.01 -7.28 -6.80
C ARG A 92 -0.34 -7.37 -8.27
N ARG A 93 -0.91 -6.32 -8.85
CA ARG A 93 -1.25 -6.31 -10.27
C ARG A 93 -0.01 -6.32 -11.18
N VAL A 94 1.09 -5.68 -10.78
CA VAL A 94 2.39 -5.79 -11.47
C VAL A 94 2.83 -7.24 -11.54
N MET A 95 2.78 -7.95 -10.40
CA MET A 95 3.12 -9.38 -10.29
C MET A 95 2.28 -10.26 -11.22
N GLU A 96 0.97 -10.01 -11.31
CA GLU A 96 0.02 -10.88 -12.00
C GLU A 96 -0.11 -10.61 -13.51
N ARG A 97 0.18 -9.39 -13.95
CA ARG A 97 -0.18 -8.92 -15.32
C ARG A 97 1.01 -8.50 -16.17
N THR A 98 2.21 -8.52 -15.62
CA THR A 98 3.41 -8.10 -16.34
C THR A 98 4.52 -9.13 -16.20
N PRO A 99 5.49 -9.16 -17.12
CA PRO A 99 6.72 -9.93 -16.94
C PRO A 99 7.74 -9.21 -16.04
N HIS A 100 7.39 -8.06 -15.47
CA HIS A 100 8.28 -7.21 -14.66
C HIS A 100 7.96 -7.36 -13.17
N VAL A 101 8.92 -6.98 -12.32
CA VAL A 101 8.76 -7.02 -10.87
C VAL A 101 8.46 -5.65 -10.28
N LEU A 102 9.07 -4.59 -10.79
CA LEU A 102 8.97 -3.24 -10.24
C LEU A 102 8.62 -2.23 -11.33
N LEU A 103 7.61 -1.40 -11.07
CA LEU A 103 7.33 -0.18 -11.82
C LEU A 103 7.52 1.02 -10.89
N ALA A 104 7.91 2.17 -11.43
CA ALA A 104 8.16 3.36 -10.61
C ALA A 104 7.57 4.64 -11.22
N GLY A 105 7.26 5.60 -10.36
CA GLY A 105 6.83 6.95 -10.72
C GLY A 105 5.61 6.96 -11.65
N GLU A 106 5.66 7.83 -12.66
CA GLU A 106 4.61 7.93 -13.68
C GLU A 106 4.30 6.61 -14.38
N GLY A 107 5.30 5.73 -14.56
CA GLY A 107 5.10 4.43 -15.19
C GLY A 107 4.19 3.52 -14.36
N ALA A 108 4.35 3.56 -13.03
CA ALA A 108 3.47 2.84 -12.12
C ALA A 108 2.04 3.44 -12.11
N ALA A 109 1.92 4.77 -12.14
CA ALA A 109 0.63 5.45 -12.19
C ALA A 109 -0.15 5.15 -13.48
N ARG A 110 0.52 5.20 -14.65
CA ARG A 110 -0.10 4.83 -15.93
C ARG A 110 -0.58 3.38 -15.92
N PHE A 111 0.24 2.47 -15.40
CA PHE A 111 -0.13 1.06 -15.25
C PHE A 111 -1.34 0.90 -14.32
N ALA A 112 -1.40 1.62 -13.20
CA ALA A 112 -2.56 1.58 -12.30
C ALA A 112 -3.84 2.01 -13.03
N ALA A 113 -3.81 3.09 -13.81
CA ALA A 113 -4.94 3.52 -14.64
C ALA A 113 -5.37 2.43 -15.64
N GLU A 114 -4.44 1.85 -16.39
CA GLU A 114 -4.72 0.78 -17.36
C GLU A 114 -5.32 -0.48 -16.71
N MET A 115 -4.98 -0.73 -15.45
CA MET A 115 -5.50 -1.84 -14.65
C MET A 115 -6.85 -1.56 -13.99
N GLY A 116 -7.41 -0.36 -14.19
CA GLY A 116 -8.72 0.05 -13.69
C GLY A 116 -8.72 0.46 -12.22
N PHE A 117 -7.57 0.90 -11.68
CA PHE A 117 -7.56 1.53 -10.36
C PHE A 117 -8.09 2.96 -10.46
N GLU A 118 -8.88 3.37 -9.49
CA GLU A 118 -9.43 4.72 -9.42
C GLU A 118 -8.41 5.69 -8.82
N PRO A 119 -8.20 6.87 -9.44
CA PRO A 119 -7.38 7.91 -8.84
C PRO A 119 -7.94 8.41 -7.51
N ALA A 120 -7.06 8.81 -6.60
CA ALA A 120 -7.41 9.35 -5.29
C ALA A 120 -6.54 10.56 -4.94
N GLU A 121 -7.14 11.51 -4.21
CA GLU A 121 -6.39 12.58 -3.55
C GLU A 121 -5.86 12.04 -2.22
N LEU A 122 -4.53 12.00 -2.06
CA LEU A 122 -3.89 11.33 -0.94
C LEU A 122 -3.49 12.28 0.17
N LEU A 123 -3.20 13.54 -0.16
CA LEU A 123 -2.74 14.53 0.81
C LEU A 123 -3.95 15.08 1.58
N THR A 124 -4.11 14.66 2.82
CA THR A 124 -5.16 15.20 3.68
C THR A 124 -4.77 16.59 4.19
N PRO A 125 -5.75 17.46 4.53
CA PRO A 125 -5.46 18.78 5.10
C PRO A 125 -4.62 18.71 6.40
N GLU A 126 -4.82 17.66 7.19
CA GLU A 126 -4.06 17.40 8.41
C GLU A 126 -2.60 17.07 8.11
N ALA A 127 -2.34 16.13 7.18
CA ALA A 127 -0.99 15.77 6.76
C ALA A 127 -0.25 16.95 6.12
N GLN A 128 -0.97 17.78 5.34
CA GLN A 128 -0.42 19.01 4.78
C GLN A 128 0.00 19.98 5.88
N ALA A 129 -0.88 20.24 6.85
CA ALA A 129 -0.58 21.17 7.94
C ALA A 129 0.61 20.70 8.81
N GLU A 130 0.72 19.39 9.07
CA GLU A 130 1.86 18.79 9.77
C GLU A 130 3.15 18.96 8.98
N TRP A 131 3.15 18.64 7.69
CA TRP A 131 4.32 18.78 6.82
C TRP A 131 4.80 20.24 6.72
N GLU A 132 3.88 21.18 6.50
CA GLU A 132 4.22 22.61 6.48
C GLU A 132 4.74 23.10 7.84
N GLY A 133 4.24 22.53 8.95
CA GLY A 133 4.76 22.78 10.29
C GLY A 133 6.23 22.42 10.40
N LYS A 134 6.59 21.20 9.97
CA LYS A 134 7.97 20.70 10.03
C LYS A 134 8.95 21.54 9.22
N LEU A 135 8.53 22.07 8.07
CA LEU A 135 9.38 22.94 7.24
C LEU A 135 9.63 24.33 7.83
N ARG A 136 8.78 24.79 8.77
CA ARG A 136 8.93 26.10 9.42
C ARG A 136 9.81 26.05 10.68
N ASP A 137 9.97 24.86 11.24
CA ASP A 137 10.70 24.63 12.49
C ASP A 137 12.18 24.24 12.26
N GLU A 138 12.64 24.20 11.00
CA GLU A 138 14.04 24.04 10.57
C GLU A 138 14.69 25.37 10.13
#